data_AF-A0A368XLW2-F1
#
_entry.id   AF-A0A368XLW2-F1
#
_cell.length_a   1.000
_cell.length_b   1.000
_cell.length_c   1.000
_cell.angle_alpha   90.00
_cell.angle_beta   90.00
_cell.angle_gamma   90.00
#
_symmetry.space_group_name_H-M   'P 1'
#
loop_
_entity.id
_entity.type
_entity.pdbx_description
1 polymer ?
#
loop_
_entity_poly.entity_id
_entity_poly.type
_entity_poly.pdbx_seq_one_letter_code
_entity_poly.pdbx_strand_id
1 'polypeptide(L)'
;MFQYEEEAAIGEDREDLIQLLTMRFGSMPPNVLEAIYQLNEFETIERLILVAANAPTLKTFLEELQEGQGNFKIVGERFNPIEYIQKSGDENEK
;
A
#
# COMPACT_ATOMS: atom_id res chain seq x y z
N MET A 1 29.85 -2.48 -8.55
CA MET A 1 29.41 -3.04 -7.27
C MET A 1 28.13 -2.36 -6.78
N PHE A 2 28.03 -1.02 -6.82
CA PHE A 2 26.85 -0.27 -6.36
C PHE A 2 25.50 -0.59 -7.04
N GLN A 3 25.43 -0.83 -8.36
CA GLN A 3 24.14 -1.09 -9.03
C GLN A 3 23.45 -2.39 -8.60
N TYR A 4 24.22 -3.42 -8.21
CA TYR A 4 23.65 -4.69 -7.77
C TYR A 4 23.05 -4.62 -6.36
N GLU A 5 23.53 -3.69 -5.53
CA GLU A 5 23.00 -3.45 -4.18
C GLU A 5 21.67 -2.69 -4.24
N GLU A 6 21.55 -1.70 -5.13
CA GLU A 6 20.29 -0.97 -5.36
C GLU A 6 19.18 -1.90 -5.92
N GLU A 7 19.51 -2.76 -6.89
CA GLU A 7 18.54 -3.73 -7.42
C GLU A 7 18.10 -4.76 -6.38
N ALA A 8 19.01 -5.20 -5.51
CA ALA A 8 18.70 -6.12 -4.41
C ALA A 8 17.78 -5.47 -3.36
N ALA A 9 18.05 -4.21 -3.00
CA ALA A 9 17.22 -3.45 -2.06
C ALA A 9 15.80 -3.21 -2.60
N ILE A 10 15.67 -2.85 -3.88
CA ILE A 10 14.37 -2.71 -4.54
C ILE A 10 13.59 -4.04 -4.53
N GLY A 11 14.29 -5.17 -4.70
CA GLY A 11 13.69 -6.49 -4.60
C GLY A 11 13.13 -6.77 -3.20
N GLU A 12 13.90 -6.44 -2.16
CA GLU A 12 13.50 -6.60 -0.75
C GLU A 12 12.28 -5.72 -0.41
N ASP A 13 12.28 -4.45 -0.80
CA ASP A 13 11.18 -3.52 -0.50
C ASP A 13 9.85 -3.96 -1.15
N ARG A 14 9.89 -4.59 -2.34
CA ARG A 14 8.69 -5.16 -2.98
C ARG A 14 8.11 -6.31 -2.16
N GLU A 15 8.97 -7.21 -1.68
CA GLU A 15 8.55 -8.33 -0.85
C GLU A 15 7.97 -7.85 0.48
N ASP A 16 8.56 -6.80 1.08
CA ASP A 16 8.04 -6.16 2.29
C ASP A 16 6.66 -5.53 2.05
N LEU A 17 6.48 -4.83 0.93
CA LEU A 17 5.18 -4.28 0.53
C LEU A 17 4.13 -5.39 0.36
N ILE A 18 4.48 -6.48 -0.32
CA ILE A 18 3.58 -7.62 -0.54
C ILE A 18 3.20 -8.29 0.80
N GLN A 19 4.17 -8.49 1.69
CA GLN A 19 3.93 -9.05 3.02
C GLN A 19 3.03 -8.13 3.85
N LEU A 20 3.28 -6.82 3.85
CA LEU A 20 2.46 -5.84 4.55
C LEU A 20 1.00 -5.87 4.07
N LEU A 21 0.79 -5.87 2.75
CA LEU A 21 -0.54 -5.99 2.17
C LEU A 21 -1.22 -7.32 2.55
N THR A 22 -0.45 -8.41 2.55
CA THR A 22 -0.96 -9.72 2.92
C THR A 22 -1.38 -9.78 4.38
N MET A 23 -0.59 -9.17 5.28
CA MET A 23 -0.91 -9.09 6.70
C MET A 23 -2.15 -8.23 6.98
N ARG A 24 -2.33 -7.13 6.24
CA ARG A 24 -3.44 -6.19 6.48
C ARG A 24 -4.75 -6.59 5.79
N PHE A 25 -4.67 -7.10 4.58
CA PHE A 25 -5.83 -7.30 3.70
C PHE A 25 -6.06 -8.76 3.30
N GLY A 26 -5.19 -9.69 3.71
CA GLY A 26 -5.26 -11.10 3.34
C GLY A 26 -4.67 -11.38 1.96
N SER A 27 -5.12 -12.43 1.27
CA SER A 27 -4.49 -12.85 0.01
C SER A 27 -4.66 -11.81 -1.10
N MET A 28 -3.54 -11.45 -1.73
CA MET A 28 -3.51 -10.48 -2.81
C MET A 28 -3.85 -11.11 -4.18
N PRO A 29 -4.67 -10.43 -5.01
CA PRO A 29 -4.94 -10.89 -6.38
C PRO A 29 -3.65 -10.94 -7.23
N PRO A 30 -3.48 -11.92 -8.12
CA PRO A 30 -2.27 -12.06 -8.94
C PRO A 30 -1.91 -10.81 -9.75
N ASN A 31 -2.91 -10.12 -10.29
CA ASN A 31 -2.71 -8.88 -11.06
C ASN A 31 -2.12 -7.73 -10.21
N VAL A 32 -2.34 -7.72 -8.89
CA VAL A 32 -1.78 -6.71 -7.99
C VAL A 32 -0.32 -7.05 -7.67
N LEU A 33 -0.02 -8.33 -7.46
CA LEU A 33 1.36 -8.81 -7.27
C LEU A 33 2.22 -8.50 -8.50
N GLU A 34 1.71 -8.80 -9.69
CA GLU A 34 2.40 -8.48 -10.95
C GLU A 34 2.65 -6.98 -11.11
N ALA A 35 1.68 -6.13 -10.75
CA ALA A 35 1.85 -4.68 -10.78
C ALA A 35 2.96 -4.21 -9.82
N ILE A 36 3.03 -4.77 -8.62
CA ILE A 36 4.08 -4.44 -7.64
C ILE A 36 5.46 -4.92 -8.12
N TYR A 37 5.56 -6.12 -8.69
CA TYR A 37 6.81 -6.62 -9.24
C TYR A 37 7.35 -5.81 -10.43
N GLN A 38 6.50 -5.06 -11.12
CA GLN A 38 6.89 -4.18 -12.21
C GLN A 38 7.42 -2.80 -11.74
N LEU A 39 7.29 -2.46 -10.45
CA LEU A 39 7.73 -1.17 -9.91
C LEU A 39 9.25 -1.13 -9.75
N ASN A 40 9.95 -0.36 -10.58
CA ASN A 40 11.42 -0.25 -10.54
C ASN A 40 11.93 1.04 -9.86
N GLU A 41 11.02 1.87 -9.35
CA GLU A 41 11.35 3.14 -8.72
C GLU A 41 11.25 3.01 -7.20
N PHE A 42 12.39 3.15 -6.53
CA PHE A 42 12.51 3.06 -5.06
C PHE A 42 11.52 4.00 -4.35
N GLU A 43 11.47 5.28 -4.74
CA GLU A 43 10.56 6.27 -4.16
C GLU A 43 9.09 5.86 -4.27
N THR A 44 8.71 5.20 -5.37
CA THR A 44 7.34 4.73 -5.59
C THR A 44 7.00 3.56 -4.66
N ILE A 45 7.95 2.66 -4.42
CA ILE A 45 7.75 1.52 -3.51
C ILE A 45 7.66 2.01 -2.05
N GLU A 46 8.58 2.86 -1.59
CA GLU A 46 8.55 3.44 -0.24
C GLU A 46 7.23 4.16 0.03
N ARG A 47 6.77 4.96 -0.94
CA ARG A 47 5.48 5.63 -0.88
C ARG A 47 4.34 4.63 -0.70
N LEU A 48 4.34 3.56 -1.49
CA LEU A 48 3.30 2.53 -1.44
C LEU A 48 3.35 1.73 -0.13
N ILE A 49 4.52 1.55 0.49
CA ILE A 49 4.63 0.99 1.85
C ILE A 49 3.88 1.88 2.84
N LEU A 50 4.08 3.21 2.78
CA LEU A 50 3.36 4.15 3.65
C LEU A 50 1.85 4.14 3.39
N VAL A 51 1.41 4.08 2.13
CA VAL A 51 -0.02 3.91 1.80
C VAL A 51 -0.53 2.60 2.35
N ALA A 52 0.18 1.50 2.11
CA ALA A 52 -0.20 0.17 2.54
C ALA A 52 -0.24 0.06 4.06
N ALA A 53 0.46 0.89 4.83
CA ALA A 53 0.35 0.93 6.28
C ALA A 53 -0.88 1.70 6.78
N ASN A 54 -1.28 2.75 6.06
CA ASN A 54 -2.28 3.72 6.55
C ASN A 54 -3.66 3.61 5.85
N ALA A 55 -3.74 3.02 4.66
CA ALA A 55 -5.00 2.88 3.93
C ALA A 55 -6.03 2.07 4.75
N PRO A 56 -7.29 2.53 4.89
CA PRO A 56 -8.31 1.80 5.64
C PRO A 56 -8.77 0.52 4.94
N THR A 57 -8.65 0.47 3.60
CA THR A 57 -9.10 -0.67 2.79
C THR A 57 -8.13 -0.96 1.65
N LEU A 58 -8.16 -2.19 1.14
CA LEU A 58 -7.40 -2.56 -0.06
C LEU A 58 -7.79 -1.71 -1.27
N LYS A 59 -9.07 -1.32 -1.39
CA LYS A 59 -9.53 -0.45 -2.48
C LYS A 59 -8.78 0.89 -2.48
N THR A 60 -8.63 1.52 -1.32
CA THR A 60 -7.89 2.79 -1.18
C THR A 60 -6.43 2.62 -1.59
N PHE A 61 -5.80 1.49 -1.23
CA PHE A 61 -4.44 1.20 -1.70
C PHE A 61 -4.37 1.03 -3.23
N LEU A 62 -5.34 0.33 -3.83
CA LEU A 62 -5.35 0.10 -5.29
C LEU A 62 -5.54 1.40 -6.09
N GLU A 63 -6.32 2.35 -5.57
CA GLU A 63 -6.44 3.69 -6.17
C GLU A 63 -5.07 4.40 -6.22
N GLU A 64 -4.30 4.33 -5.13
CA GLU A 64 -2.96 4.94 -5.04
C GLU A 64 -1.90 4.20 -5.88
N LEU A 65 -2.04 2.88 -6.02
CA LEU A 65 -1.21 2.07 -6.92
C LEU A 65 -1.42 2.48 -8.39
N GLN A 66 -2.63 2.91 -8.75
CA GLN A 66 -2.97 3.36 -10.10
C GLN A 66 -2.64 4.84 -10.36
N GLU A 67 -2.71 5.72 -9.36
CA GLU A 67 -2.40 7.15 -9.52
C GLU A 67 -0.92 7.45 -9.79
N GLY A 68 -0.01 6.51 -9.49
CA GLY A 68 1.43 6.68 -9.76
C GLY A 68 2.07 7.85 -8.98
N GLN A 69 3.11 8.49 -9.55
CA GLN A 69 3.91 9.54 -8.89
C GLN A 69 3.25 10.93 -8.81
N GLY A 70 1.95 11.06 -9.12
CA GLY A 70 1.24 12.33 -9.13
C GLY A 70 0.95 12.90 -7.75
N ASN A 71 1.90 13.62 -7.15
CA ASN A 71 1.72 14.52 -6.00
C ASN A 71 1.09 13.87 -4.74
N PHE A 72 1.81 12.93 -4.16
CA PHE A 72 1.40 12.21 -2.96
C PHE A 72 1.41 13.09 -1.70
N LYS A 73 0.27 13.16 -1.01
CA LYS A 73 0.16 13.73 0.35
C LYS A 73 -0.70 12.81 1.20
N ILE A 74 -0.11 12.18 2.22
CA ILE A 74 -0.87 11.49 3.29
C ILE A 74 -1.48 12.56 4.18
N VAL A 75 -2.58 13.17 3.73
CA VAL A 75 -3.30 14.20 4.49
C VAL A 75 -4.80 13.91 4.47
N GLY A 76 -5.44 14.07 5.63
CA GLY A 76 -6.88 13.88 5.82
C GLY A 76 -7.28 12.50 6.37
N GLU A 77 -8.57 12.35 6.70
CA GLU A 77 -9.11 11.13 7.33
C GLU A 77 -9.09 9.89 6.42
N ARG A 78 -8.90 10.07 5.10
CA ARG A 78 -8.85 8.99 4.08
C ARG A 78 -7.79 7.91 4.35
N PHE A 79 -6.74 8.24 5.10
CA PHE A 79 -5.66 7.32 5.48
C PHE A 79 -5.69 6.96 6.97
N ASN A 80 -6.86 7.04 7.62
CA ASN A 80 -7.02 6.58 8.98
C ASN A 80 -7.30 5.07 8.99
N PRO A 81 -6.39 4.21 9.49
CA PRO A 81 -6.58 2.77 9.48
C PRO A 81 -7.74 2.27 10.36
N ILE A 82 -8.32 3.14 11.21
CA ILE A 82 -9.41 2.81 12.15
C ILE A 82 -10.79 3.25 11.63
N GLU A 83 -10.88 4.04 10.55
CA GLU A 83 -12.16 4.62 10.07
C GLU A 83 -13.25 3.55 9.81
N TYR A 84 -12.86 2.38 9.30
CA TYR A 84 -13.78 1.26 9.07
C TYR A 84 -14.41 0.71 10.36
N ILE A 85 -13.71 0.81 11.50
CA ILE A 85 -14.18 0.32 12.80
C ILE A 85 -15.29 1.25 13.35
N GLN A 86 -15.21 2.55 13.12
CA GLN A 86 -16.21 3.50 13.63
C GLN A 86 -17.55 3.38 12.90
N LYS A 87 -17.57 3.09 11.60
CA LYS A 87 -18.81 2.99 10.83
C LYS A 87 -19.71 1.82 11.25
N SER A 88 -19.13 0.80 11.87
CA SER A 88 -19.86 -0.40 12.32
C SER A 88 -20.44 -0.26 13.74
N GLY A 89 -20.10 0.83 14.46
CA GLY A 89 -20.56 1.08 15.83
C GLY A 89 -21.84 1.90 15.95
N ASP A 90 -22.28 2.57 14.88
CA ASP A 90 -23.37 3.55 14.90
C ASP A 90 -24.75 2.96 14.51
N GLU A 91 -24.81 1.69 14.09
CA GLU A 91 -26.05 1.05 13.63
C GLU A 91 -26.85 0.33 14.74
N ASN A 92 -26.41 0.38 16.01
CA ASN A 92 -27.07 -0.32 17.13
C ASN A 92 -27.61 0.62 18.23
N GLU A 93 -27.89 1.88 17.93
CA GLU A 93 -28.52 2.79 18.90
C GLU A 93 -29.68 3.58 18.28
N LYS A 94 -30.76 2.87 17.89
CA LYS A 94 -32.14 3.41 17.83
C LYS A 94 -33.18 2.35 18.14
#